data_AF-A0A2V5VGY9-F1
#
_entry.id   AF-A0A2V5VGY9-F1
#
_cell.length_a   1.000
_cell.length_b   1.000
_cell.length_c   1.000
_cell.angle_alpha   90.00
_cell.angle_beta   90.00
_cell.angle_gamma   90.00
#
_symmetry.space_group_name_H-M   'P 1'
#
loop_
_entity.id
_entity.type
_entity.pdbx_description
1 polymer ?
#
loop_
_entity_poly.entity_id
_entity_poly.type
_entity_poly.pdbx_seq_one_letter_code
_entity_poly.pdbx_strand_id
1 'polypeptide(L)'
;MAEQVAKVDPDLVARGEQGKPYTVRYEAVNAMLLNEFLKEHRKVEEQANALREQATRIGSQERKAQTLEATVAKLQSALKEQAAAIQKVSAQMKAGEATLRVASVSP
;
A
#
# COMPACT_ATOMS: atom_id res chain seq x y z
N MET A 1 -10.26 6.47 -47.14
CA MET A 1 -9.93 5.60 -45.98
C MET A 1 -8.72 4.73 -46.23
N ALA A 2 -8.68 3.91 -47.30
CA ALA A 2 -7.51 3.09 -47.63
C ALA A 2 -6.20 3.91 -47.72
N GLU A 3 -6.22 5.09 -48.34
CA GLU A 3 -5.03 5.96 -48.40
C GLU A 3 -4.51 6.44 -47.03
N GLN A 4 -5.39 6.62 -46.04
CA GLN A 4 -5.00 7.04 -44.69
C GLN A 4 -4.41 5.87 -43.91
N VAL A 5 -5.01 4.68 -44.04
CA VAL A 5 -4.48 3.44 -43.46
C VAL A 5 -3.12 3.10 -44.09
N ALA A 6 -2.97 3.26 -45.41
CA ALA A 6 -1.72 3.02 -46.12
C ALA A 6 -0.54 3.91 -45.67
N LYS A 7 -0.82 5.08 -45.07
CA LYS A 7 0.22 5.97 -44.50
C LYS A 7 0.68 5.52 -43.12
N VAL A 8 -0.18 4.81 -42.39
CA VAL A 8 0.11 4.28 -41.04
C VAL A 8 0.72 2.89 -41.14
N ASP A 9 0.11 2.03 -41.94
CA ASP A 9 0.59 0.69 -42.24
C ASP A 9 0.19 0.28 -43.69
N PRO A 10 1.15 0.32 -44.65
CA PRO A 10 0.94 -0.07 -46.03
C PRO A 10 0.49 -1.52 -46.23
N ASP A 11 0.75 -2.43 -45.29
CA ASP A 11 0.44 -3.86 -45.41
C ASP A 11 -1.04 -4.17 -45.10
N LEU A 12 -1.75 -3.18 -44.55
CA LEU A 12 -3.18 -3.24 -44.23
C LEU A 12 -4.07 -2.77 -45.38
N VAL A 13 -3.53 -2.53 -46.57
CA VAL A 13 -4.29 -2.10 -47.74
C VAL A 13 -4.03 -2.98 -48.96
N ALA A 14 -5.07 -3.24 -49.74
CA ALA A 14 -4.92 -3.85 -51.06
C ALA A 14 -4.71 -2.74 -52.11
N ARG A 15 -3.81 -3.00 -53.06
CA ARG A 15 -3.43 -2.08 -54.14
C ARG A 15 -3.91 -2.62 -55.49
N GLY A 16 -4.38 -1.74 -56.35
CA GLY A 16 -4.79 -2.08 -57.72
C GLY A 16 -3.61 -2.10 -58.69
N GLU A 17 -3.88 -2.26 -59.99
CA GLU A 17 -2.85 -2.39 -61.04
C GLU A 17 -1.88 -1.20 -61.12
N GLN A 18 -2.28 0.00 -60.67
CA GLN A 18 -1.42 1.19 -60.61
C GLN A 18 -0.65 1.34 -59.28
N GLY A 19 -0.67 0.32 -58.41
CA GLY A 19 -0.04 0.37 -57.08
C GLY A 19 -0.74 1.28 -56.07
N LYS A 20 -1.87 1.89 -56.44
CA LYS A 20 -2.65 2.78 -55.56
C LYS A 20 -3.50 1.96 -54.58
N PRO A 21 -3.49 2.26 -53.27
CA PRO A 21 -4.38 1.65 -52.29
C PRO A 21 -5.84 1.90 -52.65
N TYR A 22 -6.66 0.86 -52.73
CA TYR A 22 -8.08 1.01 -53.07
C TYR A 22 -9.03 0.45 -51.99
N THR A 23 -8.58 -0.49 -51.17
CA THR A 23 -9.36 -0.99 -50.03
C THR A 23 -8.46 -1.37 -48.84
N VAL A 24 -9.04 -1.45 -47.65
CA VAL A 24 -8.39 -1.92 -46.43
C VAL A 24 -8.56 -3.44 -46.34
N ARG A 25 -7.51 -4.15 -45.93
CA ARG A 25 -7.53 -5.59 -45.66
C ARG A 25 -8.19 -5.83 -44.31
N TYR A 26 -9.52 -5.80 -44.28
CA TYR A 26 -10.30 -5.93 -43.04
C TYR A 26 -9.95 -7.17 -42.22
N GLU A 27 -9.66 -8.31 -42.85
CA GLU A 27 -9.20 -9.51 -42.15
C GLU A 27 -7.87 -9.30 -41.40
N ALA A 28 -6.92 -8.57 -42.01
CA ALA A 28 -5.65 -8.23 -41.37
C ALA A 28 -5.83 -7.26 -40.21
N VAL A 29 -6.71 -6.25 -40.39
CA VAL A 29 -7.07 -5.31 -39.32
C VAL A 29 -7.78 -6.02 -38.16
N ASN A 30 -8.72 -6.92 -38.45
CA ASN A 30 -9.45 -7.67 -37.44
C ASN A 30 -8.53 -8.59 -36.65
N ALA A 31 -7.58 -9.26 -37.30
CA ALA A 31 -6.58 -10.09 -36.62
C ALA A 31 -5.66 -9.25 -35.72
N MET A 32 -5.23 -8.07 -36.17
CA MET A 32 -4.46 -7.14 -35.34
C MET A 32 -5.27 -6.63 -34.14
N LEU A 33 -6.52 -6.22 -34.34
CA LEU A 33 -7.39 -5.75 -33.26
C LEU A 33 -7.69 -6.84 -32.24
N LEU A 34 -7.88 -8.08 -32.68
CA LEU A 34 -8.04 -9.22 -31.77
C LEU A 34 -6.77 -9.43 -30.93
N ASN A 35 -5.58 -9.35 -31.54
CA ASN A 35 -4.32 -9.47 -30.82
C ASN A 35 -4.15 -8.36 -29.78
N GLU A 36 -4.45 -7.11 -30.14
CA GLU A 36 -4.38 -5.97 -29.21
C GLU A 36 -5.44 -6.08 -28.10
N PHE A 37 -6.65 -6.51 -28.43
CA PHE A 37 -7.70 -6.77 -27.45
C PHE A 37 -7.27 -7.82 -26.42
N LEU A 38 -6.68 -8.94 -26.89
CA LEU A 38 -6.17 -10.00 -26.01
C LEU A 38 -4.99 -9.52 -25.15
N LYS A 39 -4.11 -8.66 -25.67
CA LYS A 39 -3.02 -8.07 -24.89
C LYS A 39 -3.56 -7.15 -23.79
N GLU A 40 -4.46 -6.23 -24.11
CA GLU A 40 -5.03 -5.32 -23.13
C GLU A 40 -5.89 -6.06 -22.12
N HIS A 41 -6.64 -7.09 -22.51
CA HIS A 41 -7.39 -7.94 -21.59
C HIS A 41 -6.47 -8.58 -20.55
N ARG A 42 -5.38 -9.24 -20.98
CA ARG A 42 -4.38 -9.81 -20.07
C ARG A 42 -3.78 -8.78 -19.12
N LYS A 43 -3.44 -7.60 -19.63
CA LYS A 43 -2.91 -6.50 -18.81
C LYS A 43 -3.92 -6.04 -17.75
N VAL A 44 -5.19 -5.95 -18.10
CA VAL A 44 -6.27 -5.62 -17.14
C VAL A 44 -6.41 -6.71 -16.09
N GLU A 45 -6.33 -7.99 -16.46
CA GLU A 45 -6.36 -9.11 -15.50
C GLU A 45 -5.17 -9.07 -14.53
N GLU A 46 -3.95 -8.83 -15.04
CA GLU A 46 -2.75 -8.67 -14.23
C GLU A 46 -2.87 -7.49 -13.26
N GLN A 47 -3.37 -6.35 -13.73
CA GLN A 47 -3.63 -5.17 -12.89
C GLN A 47 -4.68 -5.46 -11.82
N ALA A 48 -5.77 -6.15 -12.15
CA ALA A 48 -6.80 -6.54 -11.20
C ALA A 48 -6.25 -7.47 -10.11
N ASN A 49 -5.35 -8.40 -10.47
CA ASN A 49 -4.68 -9.27 -9.52
C ASN A 49 -3.73 -8.49 -8.60
N ALA A 50 -2.91 -7.60 -9.15
CA ALA A 50 -2.03 -6.73 -8.37
C ALA A 50 -2.82 -5.84 -7.38
N LEU A 51 -3.96 -5.29 -7.82
CA LEU A 51 -4.86 -4.50 -6.96
C LEU A 51 -5.45 -5.35 -5.82
N ARG A 52 -5.85 -6.59 -6.08
CA ARG A 52 -6.36 -7.51 -5.05
C ARG A 52 -5.29 -7.83 -4.01
N GLU A 53 -4.06 -8.08 -4.44
CA GLU A 53 -2.94 -8.29 -3.52
C GLU A 53 -2.66 -7.05 -2.69
N GLN A 54 -2.66 -5.87 -3.31
CA GLN A 54 -2.44 -4.61 -2.61
C GLN A 54 -3.52 -4.34 -1.57
N ALA A 55 -4.80 -4.56 -1.89
CA ALA A 55 -5.90 -4.44 -0.95
C ALA A 55 -5.72 -5.37 0.27
N THR A 56 -5.25 -6.59 0.03
CA THR A 56 -4.95 -7.56 1.09
C THR A 56 -3.81 -7.08 1.99
N ARG A 57 -2.73 -6.52 1.40
CA ARG A 57 -1.60 -5.95 2.16
C ARG A 57 -2.03 -4.76 3.01
N ILE A 58 -2.84 -3.86 2.45
CA ILE A 58 -3.38 -2.70 3.17
C ILE A 58 -4.19 -3.15 4.38
N GLY A 59 -5.12 -4.10 4.21
CA GLY A 59 -5.90 -4.63 5.34
C GLY A 59 -5.04 -5.28 6.43
N SER A 60 -3.93 -5.93 6.06
CA SER A 60 -2.95 -6.46 7.04
C SER A 60 -2.20 -5.34 7.77
N GLN A 61 -1.81 -4.28 7.07
CA GLN A 61 -1.14 -3.11 7.65
C GLN A 61 -2.07 -2.36 8.61
N GLU A 62 -3.33 -2.17 8.26
CA GLU A 62 -4.33 -1.52 9.13
C GLU A 62 -4.50 -2.29 10.46
N ARG A 63 -4.57 -3.62 10.43
CA ARG A 63 -4.63 -4.44 11.66
C ARG A 63 -3.37 -4.30 12.52
N LYS A 64 -2.19 -4.22 11.89
CA LYS A 64 -0.93 -3.98 12.60
C LYS A 64 -0.93 -2.60 13.23
N ALA A 65 -1.39 -1.57 12.53
CA ALA A 65 -1.50 -0.21 13.06
C ALA A 65 -2.42 -0.17 14.30
N GLN A 66 -3.61 -0.77 14.22
CA GLN A 66 -4.53 -0.87 15.37
C GLN A 66 -3.90 -1.59 16.57
N THR A 67 -3.14 -2.66 16.32
CA THR A 67 -2.44 -3.41 17.38
C THR A 67 -1.34 -2.56 18.03
N LEU A 68 -0.59 -1.80 17.23
CA LEU A 68 0.44 -0.88 17.72
C LEU A 68 -0.18 0.25 18.53
N GLU A 69 -1.26 0.87 18.07
CA GLU A 69 -1.99 1.91 18.79
C GLU A 69 -2.49 1.41 20.16
N ALA A 70 -3.11 0.23 20.19
CA ALA A 70 -3.56 -0.38 21.45
C ALA A 70 -2.39 -0.68 22.39
N THR A 71 -1.24 -1.10 21.86
CA THR A 71 -0.03 -1.37 22.65
C THR A 71 0.55 -0.07 23.22
N VAL A 72 0.63 0.99 22.42
CA VAL A 72 1.07 2.31 22.87
C VAL A 72 0.17 2.84 23.98
N ALA A 73 -1.15 2.73 23.84
CA ALA A 73 -2.09 3.15 24.88
C ALA A 73 -1.89 2.38 26.19
N LYS A 74 -1.67 1.06 26.12
CA LYS A 74 -1.36 0.22 27.30
C LYS A 74 -0.05 0.65 27.96
N LEU A 75 1.00 0.87 27.17
CA LEU A 75 2.30 1.31 27.68
C LEU A 75 2.21 2.69 28.34
N GLN A 76 1.41 3.61 27.78
CA GLN A 76 1.16 4.91 28.39
C GLN A 76 0.46 4.80 29.76
N SER A 77 -0.50 3.87 29.93
CA SER A 77 -1.13 3.62 31.24
C SER A 77 -0.12 3.06 32.24
N ALA A 78 0.62 2.02 31.84
CA ALA A 78 1.63 1.39 32.68
C ALA A 78 2.70 2.39 33.13
N LEU A 79 3.12 3.31 32.25
CA LEU A 79 4.09 4.34 32.58
C LEU A 79 3.55 5.34 33.62
N LYS A 80 2.27 5.73 33.51
CA LYS A 80 1.60 6.61 34.51
C LYS A 80 1.51 5.92 35.87
N GLU A 81 1.12 4.66 35.89
CA GLU A 81 1.06 3.85 37.11
C GLU A 81 2.44 3.70 37.76
N GLN A 82 3.46 3.43 36.96
CA GLN A 82 4.84 3.32 37.44
C GLN A 82 5.34 4.65 38.01
N ALA A 83 5.03 5.78 37.38
CA ALA A 83 5.37 7.10 37.89
C ALA A 83 4.74 7.35 39.27
N ALA A 84 3.47 7.01 39.46
CA ALA A 84 2.79 7.13 40.75
C ALA A 84 3.41 6.21 41.83
N ALA A 85 3.76 4.98 41.47
CA ALA A 85 4.42 4.04 42.37
C ALA A 85 5.80 4.56 42.81
N ILE A 86 6.59 5.11 41.90
CA ILE A 86 7.91 5.71 42.20
C ILE A 86 7.74 6.89 43.15
N GLN A 87 6.75 7.77 42.94
CA GLN A 87 6.48 8.88 43.85
C GLN A 87 6.13 8.40 45.27
N LYS A 88 5.30 7.36 45.38
CA LYS A 88 4.92 6.77 46.67
C LYS A 88 6.13 6.17 47.39
N VAL A 89 6.93 5.35 46.72
CA VAL A 89 8.15 4.76 47.31
C VAL A 89 9.13 5.86 47.72
N SER A 90 9.30 6.89 46.89
CA SER A 90 10.17 8.04 47.20
C SER A 90 9.71 8.78 48.48
N ALA A 91 8.40 8.97 48.66
CA ALA A 91 7.84 9.57 49.87
C ALA A 91 8.09 8.69 51.11
N GLN A 92 7.91 7.37 50.99
CA GLN A 92 8.17 6.42 52.08
C GLN A 92 9.64 6.40 52.50
N MET A 93 10.58 6.45 51.53
CA MET A 93 12.01 6.53 51.85
C MET A 93 12.37 7.81 52.61
N LYS A 94 11.85 8.98 52.18
CA LYS A 94 12.08 10.25 52.88
C LYS A 94 11.54 10.23 54.31
N ALA A 95 10.35 9.65 54.53
CA ALA A 95 9.76 9.51 55.86
C ALA A 95 10.59 8.57 56.76
N GLY A 96 11.08 7.46 56.20
CA GLY A 96 11.98 6.53 56.90
C GLY A 96 13.31 7.19 57.30
N GLU A 97 13.92 7.97 56.41
CA GLU A 97 15.16 8.70 56.69
C GLU A 97 14.97 9.75 57.80
N ALA A 98 13.86 10.50 57.78
CA ALA A 98 13.52 11.45 58.83
C ALA A 98 13.32 10.76 60.19
N THR A 99 12.66 9.60 60.20
CA THR A 99 12.43 8.83 61.44
C THR A 99 13.74 8.30 62.02
N LEU A 100 14.65 7.79 61.17
CA LEU A 100 15.96 7.28 61.60
C LEU A 100 16.83 8.39 62.19
N ARG A 101 16.81 9.60 61.60
CA ARG A 101 17.56 10.76 62.10
C ARG A 101 17.09 11.23 63.47
N VAL A 102 15.78 11.25 63.71
CA VAL A 102 15.21 11.62 65.02
C VAL A 102 15.60 10.59 66.10
N ALA A 103 15.64 9.30 65.74
CA ALA A 103 16.08 8.24 66.65
C ALA A 103 17.59 8.33 66.98
N SER A 104 18.45 8.77 66.05
CA SER A 104 19.89 8.93 66.29
C SER A 104 20.28 10.19 67.07
N VAL A 105 19.37 11.15 67.24
CA VAL A 105 19.60 12.44 67.94
C VAL A 105 18.98 12.46 69.34
N SER A 106 18.31 11.38 69.75
CA SER A 106 17.76 11.25 71.11
C SER A 106 18.83 10.69 72.07
N PRO A 107 19.09 11.33 73.23
CA PRO A 107 20.18 11.01 74.15
C PRO A 107 19.97 9.72 74.98
#